data_AF-A0A9Q0WZX5-F1
#
_entry.id   AF-A0A9Q0WZX5-F1
#
_cell.length_a   1.000
_cell.length_b   1.000
_cell.length_c   1.000
_cell.angle_alpha   90.00
_cell.angle_beta   90.00
_cell.angle_gamma   90.00
#
_symmetry.space_group_name_H-M   'P 1'
#
loop_
_entity.id
_entity.type
_entity.pdbx_description
1 polymer ?
#
loop_
_entity_poly.entity_id
_entity_poly.type
_entity_poly.pdbx_seq_one_letter_code
_entity_poly.pdbx_strand_id
1 'polypeptide(L)'
;MAAAPGKCFLVTGPPGAGKTTLIMRVLETLKTSNPSLKIQGFYTREIREGIERVGFEVVTLDGRKAPLASTIISTPESTRWPTVGKYKVDIASFEAVALPELQIKEDTDLFIIDEVGKMELFSSSFFPAVVKVLESNIPLFASIPIPKFGRDIPAGVSAEHSS
;
A
#
# COMPACT_ATOMS: atom_id res chain seq x y z
N MET A 1 9.67 -27.10 -9.15
CA MET A 1 10.76 -26.14 -9.43
C MET A 1 10.43 -24.86 -8.66
N ALA A 2 11.34 -24.37 -7.82
CA ALA A 2 11.15 -23.05 -7.21
C ALA A 2 11.18 -22.01 -8.34
N ALA A 3 10.11 -21.23 -8.43
CA ALA A 3 10.00 -20.15 -9.39
C ALA A 3 11.10 -19.10 -9.08
N ALA A 4 11.79 -18.58 -10.08
CA ALA A 4 12.82 -17.56 -9.84
C ALA A 4 12.14 -16.31 -9.28
N PRO A 5 12.57 -15.76 -8.13
CA PRO A 5 11.84 -14.68 -7.48
C PRO A 5 11.66 -13.50 -8.44
N GLY A 6 10.42 -13.00 -8.53
CA GLY A 6 10.10 -11.79 -9.29
C GLY A 6 10.98 -10.63 -8.85
N LYS A 7 11.35 -9.75 -9.78
CA LYS A 7 12.19 -8.57 -9.46
C LYS A 7 11.38 -7.61 -8.58
N CYS A 8 11.90 -7.27 -7.41
CA CYS A 8 11.30 -6.28 -6.51
C CYS A 8 12.11 -4.98 -6.54
N PHE A 9 11.46 -3.88 -6.90
CA PHE A 9 12.02 -2.53 -6.90
C PHE A 9 11.35 -1.73 -5.77
N LEU A 10 12.15 -1.22 -4.84
CA LEU A 10 11.65 -0.48 -3.68
C LEU A 10 12.09 0.98 -3.72
N VAL A 11 11.13 1.90 -3.57
CA VAL A 11 11.38 3.32 -3.34
C VAL A 11 11.24 3.61 -1.85
N THR A 12 12.30 4.11 -1.23
CA THR A 12 12.26 4.57 0.16
C THR A 12 12.71 6.01 0.27
N GLY A 13 12.29 6.68 1.34
CA GLY A 13 12.49 8.11 1.50
C GLY A 13 11.63 8.67 2.64
N PRO A 14 12.00 9.84 3.18
CA PRO A 14 11.21 10.47 4.24
C PRO A 14 9.79 10.82 3.74
N PRO A 15 8.82 10.99 4.65
CA PRO A 15 7.49 11.48 4.28
C PRO A 15 7.59 12.79 3.49
N GLY A 16 6.84 12.91 2.39
CA GLY A 16 6.86 14.08 1.52
C GLY A 16 8.02 14.15 0.52
N ALA A 17 8.91 13.15 0.46
CA ALA A 17 10.02 13.11 -0.51
C ALA A 17 9.61 12.94 -1.98
N GLY A 18 8.31 12.78 -2.28
CA GLY A 18 7.81 12.59 -3.64
C GLY A 18 7.84 11.15 -4.16
N LYS A 19 7.84 10.14 -3.27
CA LYS A 19 7.82 8.71 -3.64
C LYS A 19 6.62 8.34 -4.53
N THR A 20 5.42 8.71 -4.09
CA THR A 20 4.18 8.56 -4.87
C THR A 20 4.31 9.26 -6.23
N THR A 21 4.86 10.48 -6.26
CA THR A 21 5.07 11.22 -7.52
C THR A 21 6.02 10.49 -8.47
N LEU A 22 7.11 9.92 -7.94
CA LEU A 22 8.04 9.11 -8.73
C LEU A 22 7.34 7.88 -9.30
N ILE A 23 6.64 7.12 -8.46
CA ILE A 23 5.93 5.90 -8.89
C ILE A 23 4.90 6.23 -9.97
N MET A 24 4.12 7.30 -9.80
CA MET A 24 3.11 7.70 -10.77
C MET A 24 3.73 8.13 -12.11
N ARG A 25 4.87 8.82 -12.12
CA ARG A 25 5.58 9.19 -13.36
C ARG A 25 6.13 7.97 -14.09
N VAL A 26 6.66 7.00 -13.35
CA VAL A 26 7.10 5.72 -13.93
C VAL A 26 5.91 4.97 -14.52
N LEU A 27 4.79 4.90 -13.80
CA LEU A 27 3.56 4.27 -14.26
C LEU A 27 3.05 4.90 -15.56
N GLU A 28 2.98 6.22 -15.63
CA GLU A 28 2.57 6.97 -16.81
C GLU A 28 3.50 6.70 -18.01
N THR A 29 4.81 6.71 -17.76
CA THR A 29 5.81 6.40 -18.79
C THR A 29 5.66 4.98 -19.31
N LEU A 30 5.50 3.99 -18.42
CA LEU A 30 5.31 2.59 -18.78
C LEU A 30 4.05 2.37 -19.61
N LYS A 31 2.92 2.97 -19.19
CA LYS A 31 1.66 2.91 -19.94
C LYS A 31 1.78 3.55 -21.33
N THR A 32 2.51 4.65 -21.44
CA THR A 32 2.72 5.35 -22.72
C THR A 32 3.62 4.56 -23.67
N SER A 33 4.73 4.02 -23.15
CA SER A 33 5.69 3.26 -23.96
C SER A 33 5.26 1.82 -24.25
N ASN A 34 4.41 1.22 -23.40
CA ASN A 34 3.95 -0.16 -23.51
C ASN A 34 2.44 -0.25 -23.25
N PRO A 35 1.58 0.15 -24.20
CA PRO A 35 0.12 0.20 -23.98
C PRO A 35 -0.54 -1.15 -23.68
N SER A 36 0.10 -2.26 -24.04
CA SER A 36 -0.38 -3.61 -23.74
C SER A 36 -0.05 -4.09 -22.32
N LEU A 37 0.84 -3.38 -21.62
CA LEU A 37 1.32 -3.77 -20.29
C LEU A 37 0.18 -3.76 -19.28
N LYS A 38 -0.09 -4.91 -18.67
CA LYS A 38 -1.12 -5.08 -17.65
C LYS A 38 -0.53 -4.84 -16.28
N ILE A 39 -0.89 -3.69 -15.71
CA ILE A 39 -0.39 -3.27 -14.40
C ILE A 39 -1.53 -3.37 -13.40
N GLN A 40 -1.27 -4.03 -12.29
CA GLN A 40 -2.21 -4.18 -11.19
C GLN A 40 -1.68 -3.50 -9.93
N GLY A 41 -2.58 -3.03 -9.07
CA GLY A 41 -2.20 -2.50 -7.77
C GLY A 41 -2.90 -1.21 -7.40
N PHE A 42 -2.31 -0.49 -6.46
CA PHE A 42 -2.87 0.74 -5.95
C PHE A 42 -1.77 1.70 -5.49
N TYR A 43 -2.15 2.95 -5.31
CA TYR A 43 -1.34 3.97 -4.69
C TYR A 43 -2.14 4.73 -3.64
N THR A 44 -1.44 5.44 -2.77
CA THR A 44 -2.04 6.21 -1.69
C THR A 44 -1.92 7.69 -1.99
N ARG A 45 -2.99 8.43 -1.76
CA ARG A 45 -3.06 9.87 -2.01
C ARG A 45 -3.35 10.61 -0.72
N GLU A 46 -2.62 11.70 -0.49
CA GLU A 46 -2.93 12.63 0.61
C GLU A 46 -4.22 13.39 0.31
N ILE A 47 -5.11 13.45 1.30
CA ILE A 47 -6.28 14.33 1.30
C ILE A 47 -5.91 15.58 2.10
N ARG A 48 -6.05 16.74 1.47
CA ARG A 48 -5.75 18.05 2.06
C ARG A 48 -6.96 18.98 1.98
N GLU A 49 -7.19 19.72 3.06
CA GLU A 49 -8.10 20.86 3.11
C GLU A 49 -7.26 22.13 3.26
N GLY A 50 -7.17 22.92 2.19
CA GLY A 50 -6.21 24.03 2.11
C GLY A 50 -4.77 23.53 2.24
N ILE A 51 -4.05 24.04 3.25
CA ILE A 51 -2.66 23.64 3.54
C ILE A 51 -2.56 22.44 4.48
N GLU A 52 -3.66 22.04 5.12
CA GLU A 52 -3.65 20.99 6.13
C GLU A 52 -3.93 19.63 5.52
N ARG A 53 -3.10 18.64 5.83
CA ARG A 53 -3.38 17.23 5.51
C ARG A 53 -4.37 16.65 6.52
N VAL A 54 -5.58 16.38 6.04
CA VAL A 54 -6.71 15.87 6.84
C VAL A 54 -6.87 14.36 6.76
N GLY A 55 -6.26 13.70 5.76
CA GLY A 55 -6.33 12.25 5.64
C GLY A 55 -5.53 11.66 4.48
N PHE A 56 -5.83 10.41 4.18
CA PHE A 56 -5.26 9.58 3.13
C PHE A 56 -6.36 8.70 2.53
N GLU A 57 -6.27 8.45 1.24
CA GLU A 57 -7.11 7.48 0.53
C GLU A 57 -6.25 6.52 -0.29
N VAL A 58 -6.73 5.30 -0.42
CA VAL A 58 -6.23 4.35 -1.40
C VAL A 58 -6.92 4.59 -2.74
N VAL A 59 -6.15 4.51 -3.83
CA VAL A 59 -6.61 4.68 -5.21
C VAL A 59 -6.06 3.53 -6.05
N THR A 60 -6.95 2.77 -6.68
CA THR A 60 -6.58 1.71 -7.62
C THR A 60 -6.17 2.30 -8.97
N LEU A 61 -5.50 1.51 -9.81
CA LEU A 61 -5.07 1.97 -11.14
C LEU A 61 -6.24 2.19 -12.13
N ASP A 62 -7.43 1.66 -11.83
CA ASP A 62 -8.68 1.91 -12.55
C ASP A 62 -9.50 3.08 -11.97
N GLY A 63 -9.01 3.72 -10.90
CA GLY A 63 -9.59 4.95 -10.36
C GLY A 63 -10.62 4.78 -9.25
N ARG A 64 -10.91 3.55 -8.79
CA ARG A 64 -11.68 3.32 -7.55
C ARG A 64 -10.91 3.86 -6.34
N LYS A 65 -11.64 4.35 -5.34
CA LYS A 65 -11.07 5.02 -4.17
C LYS A 65 -11.79 4.64 -2.90
N ALA A 66 -11.05 4.61 -1.80
CA ALA A 66 -11.62 4.50 -0.46
C ALA A 66 -10.74 5.25 0.57
N PRO A 67 -11.33 5.78 1.66
CA PRO A 67 -10.56 6.31 2.77
C PRO A 67 -9.62 5.26 3.35
N LEU A 68 -8.37 5.65 3.62
CA LEU A 68 -7.41 4.86 4.39
C LEU A 68 -7.31 5.39 5.81
N ALA A 69 -7.16 6.70 5.97
CA ALA A 69 -7.09 7.31 7.29
C ALA A 69 -7.58 8.76 7.26
N SER A 70 -8.19 9.22 8.35
CA SER A 70 -8.73 10.59 8.44
C SER A 70 -8.61 11.14 9.86
N THR A 71 -8.54 12.47 9.95
CA THR A 71 -8.66 13.24 11.20
C THR A 71 -10.12 13.48 11.58
N ILE A 72 -11.01 13.44 10.61
CA ILE A 72 -12.45 13.69 10.74
C ILE A 72 -13.14 12.34 10.61
N ILE A 73 -13.33 11.63 11.73
CA ILE A 73 -14.10 10.38 11.75
C ILE A 73 -15.11 10.45 12.89
N SER A 74 -16.38 10.39 12.51
CA SER A 74 -17.53 10.68 13.38
C SER A 74 -18.52 9.51 13.44
N THR A 75 -18.05 8.28 13.24
CA THR A 75 -18.88 7.08 13.45
C THR A 75 -18.58 6.49 14.84
N PRO A 76 -19.57 5.90 15.53
CA PRO A 76 -19.35 5.23 16.82
C PRO A 76 -18.25 4.16 16.75
N GLU A 77 -18.17 3.44 15.64
CA GLU A 77 -17.18 2.38 15.37
C GLU A 77 -15.74 2.89 15.31
N SER A 78 -15.55 4.14 14.85
CA SER A 78 -14.23 4.77 14.73
C SER A 78 -13.50 4.96 16.06
N THR A 79 -14.18 4.83 17.19
CA THR A 79 -13.56 4.88 18.52
C THR A 79 -12.57 3.73 18.75
N ARG A 80 -12.75 2.59 18.06
CA ARG A 80 -11.90 1.40 18.19
C ARG A 80 -10.85 1.27 17.09
N TRP A 81 -10.84 2.19 16.13
CA TRP A 81 -9.92 2.13 15.00
C TRP A 81 -8.49 2.44 15.45
N PRO A 82 -7.48 1.77 14.86
CA PRO A 82 -6.09 2.08 15.15
C PRO A 82 -5.73 3.50 14.72
N THR A 83 -4.71 4.05 15.37
CA THR A 83 -4.27 5.43 15.12
C THR A 83 -2.80 5.53 14.75
N VAL A 84 -2.50 6.47 13.86
CA VAL A 84 -1.13 6.89 13.52
C VAL A 84 -1.05 8.40 13.66
N GLY A 85 -0.46 8.87 14.75
CA GLY A 85 -0.49 10.29 15.09
C GLY A 85 -1.93 10.75 15.29
N LYS A 86 -2.36 11.78 14.56
CA LYS A 86 -3.74 12.32 14.61
C LYS A 86 -4.74 11.58 13.71
N TYR A 87 -4.29 10.61 12.91
CA TYR A 87 -5.14 9.94 11.93
C TYR A 87 -5.68 8.63 12.49
N LYS A 88 -6.99 8.43 12.37
CA LYS A 88 -7.65 7.14 12.60
C LYS A 88 -7.69 6.37 11.29
N VAL A 89 -7.36 5.08 11.33
CA VAL A 89 -7.21 4.23 10.14
C VAL A 89 -8.48 3.42 9.91
N ASP A 90 -9.08 3.56 8.74
CA ASP A 90 -10.25 2.80 8.30
C ASP A 90 -9.78 1.54 7.55
N ILE A 91 -9.51 0.48 8.30
CA ILE A 91 -9.03 -0.79 7.73
C ILE A 91 -10.06 -1.39 6.77
N ALA A 92 -11.35 -1.32 7.11
CA ALA A 92 -12.41 -1.97 6.33
C ALA A 92 -12.54 -1.32 4.94
N SER A 93 -12.54 0.02 4.90
CA SER A 93 -12.56 0.77 3.63
C SER A 93 -11.31 0.51 2.80
N PHE A 94 -10.14 0.47 3.43
CA PHE A 94 -8.89 0.13 2.75
C PHE A 94 -8.93 -1.27 2.15
N GLU A 95 -9.29 -2.29 2.93
CA GLU A 95 -9.29 -3.69 2.51
C GLU A 95 -10.23 -3.95 1.33
N ALA A 96 -11.41 -3.33 1.35
CA ALA A 96 -12.41 -3.46 0.28
C ALA A 96 -11.90 -3.00 -1.10
N VAL A 97 -10.89 -2.13 -1.14
CA VAL A 97 -10.32 -1.59 -2.39
C VAL A 97 -8.93 -2.15 -2.68
N ALA A 98 -8.06 -2.26 -1.67
CA ALA A 98 -6.67 -2.66 -1.84
C ALA A 98 -6.48 -4.17 -2.03
N LEU A 99 -7.18 -5.02 -1.26
CA LEU A 99 -6.97 -6.48 -1.32
C LEU A 99 -7.36 -7.11 -2.66
N PRO A 100 -8.45 -6.67 -3.35
CA PRO A 100 -8.74 -7.14 -4.69
C PRO A 100 -7.60 -6.86 -5.68
N GLU A 101 -6.88 -5.75 -5.52
CA GLU A 101 -5.73 -5.39 -6.35
C GLU A 101 -4.47 -6.22 -6.05
N LEU A 102 -4.49 -7.08 -5.04
CA LEU A 102 -3.39 -8.01 -4.74
C LEU A 102 -3.71 -9.46 -5.13
N GLN A 103 -4.89 -9.72 -5.72
CA GLN A 103 -5.21 -11.04 -6.26
C GLN A 103 -4.50 -11.23 -7.59
N ILE A 104 -3.53 -12.13 -7.65
CA ILE A 104 -2.70 -12.37 -8.83
C ILE A 104 -3.57 -12.88 -9.99
N LYS A 105 -3.59 -12.13 -11.10
CA LYS A 105 -4.20 -12.53 -12.36
C LYS A 105 -3.14 -13.05 -13.31
N GLU A 106 -3.48 -14.05 -14.12
CA GLU A 106 -2.54 -14.71 -15.05
C GLU A 106 -1.93 -13.75 -16.07
N ASP A 107 -2.65 -12.68 -16.43
CA ASP A 107 -2.23 -11.68 -17.40
C ASP A 107 -1.52 -10.47 -16.77
N THR A 108 -1.17 -10.49 -15.48
CA THR A 108 -0.50 -9.36 -14.82
C THR A 108 0.99 -9.34 -15.14
N ASP A 109 1.47 -8.24 -15.72
CA ASP A 109 2.87 -8.05 -16.08
C ASP A 109 3.68 -7.30 -14.99
N LEU A 110 3.02 -6.50 -14.15
CA LEU A 110 3.66 -5.67 -13.12
C LEU A 110 2.69 -5.35 -11.98
N PHE A 111 3.17 -5.44 -10.74
CA PHE A 111 2.49 -4.91 -9.56
C PHE A 111 3.02 -3.53 -9.15
N ILE A 112 2.12 -2.66 -8.69
CA ILE A 112 2.42 -1.37 -8.08
C ILE A 112 1.80 -1.29 -6.69
N ILE A 113 2.61 -0.99 -5.67
CA ILE A 113 2.11 -0.80 -4.29
C ILE A 113 2.75 0.44 -3.67
N ASP A 114 1.99 1.52 -3.56
CA ASP A 114 2.43 2.74 -2.88
C ASP A 114 1.45 3.07 -1.74
N GLU A 115 1.74 2.84 -0.46
CA GLU A 115 2.98 2.41 0.20
C GLU A 115 2.72 1.14 1.03
N VAL A 116 3.75 0.33 1.29
CA VAL A 116 3.71 -0.71 2.34
C VAL A 116 4.16 -0.09 3.66
N GLY A 117 3.24 0.62 4.31
CA GLY A 117 3.50 1.46 5.46
C GLY A 117 2.74 1.05 6.72
N LYS A 118 2.94 1.82 7.79
CA LYS A 118 2.33 1.53 9.11
C LYS A 118 0.79 1.51 9.06
N MET A 119 0.17 2.34 8.22
CA MET A 119 -1.29 2.44 8.17
C MET A 119 -1.90 1.20 7.53
N GLU A 120 -1.34 0.77 6.40
CA GLU A 120 -1.77 -0.38 5.62
C GLU A 120 -1.53 -1.69 6.39
N LEU A 121 -0.44 -1.75 7.16
CA LEU A 121 -0.07 -2.91 7.98
C LEU A 121 -0.97 -3.14 9.21
N PHE A 122 -1.91 -2.24 9.50
CA PHE A 122 -2.98 -2.57 10.46
C PHE A 122 -3.96 -3.62 9.90
N SER A 123 -4.05 -3.78 8.58
CA SER A 123 -4.75 -4.91 7.97
C SER A 123 -3.92 -6.18 8.16
N SER A 124 -4.48 -7.16 8.87
CA SER A 124 -3.88 -8.49 9.02
C SER A 124 -3.84 -9.28 7.71
N SER A 125 -4.67 -8.91 6.74
CA SER A 125 -4.76 -9.55 5.42
C SER A 125 -3.78 -8.95 4.40
N PHE A 126 -3.40 -7.68 4.59
CA PHE A 126 -2.59 -6.94 3.61
C PHE A 126 -1.17 -7.48 3.47
N PHE A 127 -0.42 -7.61 4.57
CA PHE A 127 0.96 -8.08 4.50
C PHE A 127 1.09 -9.49 3.89
N PRO A 128 0.26 -10.49 4.27
CA PRO A 128 0.23 -11.78 3.60
C PRO A 128 -0.05 -11.69 2.09
N ALA A 129 -0.91 -10.77 1.65
CA ALA A 129 -1.18 -10.57 0.23
C ALA A 129 0.03 -9.96 -0.52
N VAL A 130 0.75 -9.01 0.10
CA VAL A 130 2.01 -8.48 -0.44
C VAL A 130 3.07 -9.58 -0.54
N VAL A 131 3.19 -10.46 0.46
CA VAL A 131 4.12 -11.59 0.42
C VAL A 131 3.79 -12.53 -0.74
N LYS A 132 2.51 -12.85 -0.97
CA LYS A 132 2.11 -13.67 -2.14
C LYS A 132 2.51 -13.03 -3.48
N VAL A 133 2.40 -11.71 -3.59
CA VAL A 133 2.88 -10.98 -4.78
C VAL A 133 4.39 -11.09 -4.93
N LEU A 134 5.15 -10.95 -3.84
CA LEU A 134 6.62 -11.11 -3.83
C LEU A 134 7.08 -12.53 -4.18
N GLU A 135 6.32 -13.54 -3.75
CA GLU A 135 6.57 -14.96 -4.05
C GLU A 135 6.17 -15.34 -5.48
N SER A 136 5.49 -14.44 -6.20
CA SER A 136 5.18 -14.62 -7.62
C SER A 136 6.41 -14.33 -8.50
N ASN A 137 6.34 -14.73 -9.78
CA ASN A 137 7.34 -14.35 -10.78
C ASN A 137 7.11 -12.94 -11.36
N ILE A 138 6.07 -12.24 -10.92
CA ILE A 138 5.68 -10.95 -11.48
C ILE A 138 6.50 -9.85 -10.79
N PRO A 139 7.12 -8.93 -11.55
CA PRO A 139 7.82 -7.80 -10.96
C PRO A 139 6.92 -6.97 -10.05
N LEU A 140 7.47 -6.50 -8.93
CA LEU A 140 6.82 -5.56 -8.01
C LEU A 140 7.59 -4.25 -7.99
N PHE A 141 6.90 -3.14 -8.17
CA PHE A 141 7.44 -1.81 -7.90
C PHE A 141 6.64 -1.14 -6.78
N ALA A 142 7.27 -1.00 -5.61
CA ALA A 142 6.60 -0.56 -4.41
C ALA A 142 7.36 0.56 -3.69
N SER A 143 6.68 1.26 -2.79
CA SER A 143 7.33 2.16 -1.84
C SER A 143 7.23 1.64 -0.41
N ILE A 144 8.24 1.98 0.39
CA ILE A 144 8.28 1.72 1.83
C ILE A 144 8.73 2.97 2.59
N PRO A 145 8.22 3.23 3.80
CA PRO A 145 8.69 4.34 4.60
C PRO A 145 10.11 4.06 5.11
N ILE A 146 10.84 5.14 5.42
CA ILE A 146 12.07 4.98 6.22
C ILE A 146 11.67 4.56 7.65
N PRO A 147 12.29 3.53 8.24
CA PRO A 147 12.11 3.19 9.65
C PRO A 147 12.47 4.39 10.52
N LYS A 148 11.53 4.85 11.36
CA LYS A 148 11.87 5.88 12.36
C LYS A 148 12.70 5.24 13.48
N PHE A 149 13.98 5.59 13.56
CA PHE A 149 14.87 5.28 14.70
C PHE A 149 15.03 3.78 15.02
N GLY A 150 15.43 2.97 14.04
CA GLY A 150 15.90 1.60 14.29
C GLY A 150 14.86 0.63 14.87
N ARG A 151 13.56 0.97 14.80
CA ARG A 151 12.49 0.02 15.06
C ARG A 151 12.01 -0.55 13.75
N ASP A 152 11.99 -1.87 13.65
CA ASP A 152 11.42 -2.59 12.53
C ASP A 152 9.98 -2.13 12.28
N ILE A 153 9.61 -2.06 11.01
CA ILE A 153 8.21 -2.03 10.63
C ILE A 153 7.66 -3.40 11.08
N PRO A 154 6.69 -3.47 12.01
CA PRO A 154 6.24 -4.74 12.56
C PRO A 154 5.49 -5.54 11.48
N ALA A 155 6.24 -6.28 10.68
CA ALA A 155 5.76 -7.33 9.82
C ALA A 155 5.77 -8.63 10.65
N GLY A 156 4.68 -8.88 11.36
CA GLY A 156 4.33 -10.19 11.92
C GLY A 156 5.40 -10.93 12.73
N VAL A 157 5.42 -10.73 14.04
CA VAL A 157 5.77 -11.82 14.98
C VAL A 157 4.85 -11.73 16.19
N SER A 158 3.84 -12.58 16.22
CA SER A 158 3.07 -12.90 17.43
C SER A 158 2.59 -14.34 17.30
N ALA A 159 3.55 -15.26 17.35
CA ALA A 159 3.33 -16.65 17.70
C ALA A 159 4.35 -17.00 18.78
N GLU A 160 4.15 -16.41 19.97
CA GLU A 160 4.82 -16.92 21.16
C GLU A 160 4.13 -18.23 21.55
N HIS A 161 4.95 -19.28 21.54
CA HIS A 161 4.63 -20.57 22.10
C HIS A 161 4.28 -20.40 23.58
N SER A 162 3.09 -20.84 23.99
CA SER A 162 2.88 -21.28 25.36
C SER A 162 2.78 -22.80 25.33
N SER A 163 3.82 -23.41 25.89
CA SER A 163 3.84 -24.81 26.33
C SER A 163 2.96 -24.99 27.56
#